data_AF-A0A670J1T6-F1
#
_entry.id   AF-A0A670J1T6-F1
#
_cell.length_a   1.000
_cell.length_b   1.000
_cell.length_c   1.000
_cell.angle_alpha   90.00
_cell.angle_beta   90.00
_cell.angle_gamma   90.00
#
_symmetry.space_group_name_H-M   'P 1'
#
loop_
_entity.id
_entity.type
_entity.pdbx_description
1 polymer ?
#
loop_
_entity_poly.entity_id
_entity_poly.type
_entity_poly.pdbx_seq_one_letter_code
_entity_poly.pdbx_strand_id
1 'polypeptide(L)' 'MAPDDGTDWLLQLLSEIQLEQFYGKIRNELHVTRPGHFDYVKPADLERIGMGAQVPPMFWAERKFPG' A
#
# COMPACT_ATOMS: atom_id res chain seq x y z
N MET A 1 15.84 17.99 -5.07
CA MET A 1 15.72 16.97 -4.01
C MET A 1 14.30 17.01 -3.48
N ALA A 2 13.45 16.08 -3.91
CA ALA A 2 12.23 15.83 -3.14
C ALA A 2 12.66 15.29 -1.77
N PRO A 3 11.97 15.63 -0.67
CA PRO A 3 12.28 15.06 0.63
C PRO A 3 12.17 13.54 0.52
N ASP A 4 13.28 12.88 0.84
CA ASP A 4 13.40 11.43 0.99
C ASP A 4 12.53 11.07 2.21
N ASP A 5 11.20 11.04 2.02
CA ASP A 5 10.19 10.88 3.07
C ASP A 5 10.19 9.45 3.65
N GLY A 6 11.14 8.60 3.24
CA GLY A 6 11.21 7.20 3.62
C GLY A 6 10.08 6.36 3.04
N THR A 7 9.30 6.91 2.10
CA THR A 7 8.13 6.27 1.47
C THR A 7 8.29 6.01 -0.02
N ASP A 8 9.46 6.27 -0.61
CA ASP A 8 9.74 5.95 -2.02
C ASP A 8 9.52 4.47 -2.33
N TRP A 9 9.85 3.58 -1.39
CA TRP A 9 9.58 2.14 -1.49
C TRP A 9 8.09 1.84 -1.69
N LEU A 10 7.21 2.59 -1.03
CA LEU A 10 5.76 2.42 -1.13
C LEU A 10 5.28 2.88 -2.50
N LEU A 11 5.78 4.01 -2.99
CA LEU A 11 5.44 4.51 -4.31
C LEU A 11 5.90 3.55 -5.42
N GLN A 12 7.13 3.01 -5.32
CA GLN A 12 7.62 2.00 -6.27
C GLN A 12 6.77 0.73 -6.24
N LEU A 13 6.49 0.18 -5.04
CA LEU A 13 5.66 -1.01 -4.88
C LEU A 13 4.27 -0.82 -5.51
N LEU A 14 3.65 0.34 -5.27
CA LEU A 14 2.34 0.65 -5.83
C LEU A 14 2.39 0.85 -7.35
N SER A 15 3.45 1.46 -7.88
CA SER A 15 3.59 1.67 -9.33
C SER A 15 3.80 0.37 -10.10
N GLU A 16 4.50 -0.62 -9.54
CA GLU A 16 4.63 -1.96 -10.12
C GLU A 16 3.28 -2.66 -10.39
N ILE A 17 2.23 -2.25 -9.66
CA ILE A 17 0.88 -2.79 -9.76
C ILE A 17 -0.13 -1.74 -10.21
N GLN A 18 0.34 -0.59 -10.70
CA GLN A 18 -0.48 0.53 -11.17
C GLN A 18 -1.50 1.04 -10.13
N LEU A 19 -1.08 1.06 -8.87
CA LEU A 19 -1.85 1.55 -7.72
C LEU A 19 -1.25 2.81 -7.08
N GLU A 20 -0.33 3.49 -7.77
CA GLU A 20 0.27 4.74 -7.30
C GLU A 20 -0.77 5.82 -6.94
N GLN A 21 -1.97 5.79 -7.54
CA GLN A 21 -3.08 6.67 -7.14
C GLN A 21 -3.50 6.52 -5.66
N PHE A 22 -3.19 5.37 -5.04
CA PHE A 22 -3.47 5.09 -3.62
C PHE A 22 -2.34 5.50 -2.69
N TYR A 23 -1.18 5.91 -3.20
CA TYR A 23 -0.03 6.31 -2.39
C TYR A 23 -0.42 7.38 -1.35
N GLY A 24 -1.13 8.42 -1.78
CA GLY A 24 -1.62 9.46 -0.88
C GLY A 24 -2.57 8.94 0.18
N LYS A 25 -3.41 7.95 -0.13
CA LYS A 25 -4.34 7.35 0.84
C LYS A 25 -3.62 6.44 1.84
N ILE A 26 -2.72 5.59 1.38
CA ILE A 26 -1.95 4.70 2.25
C ILE A 26 -1.02 5.52 3.17
N ARG A 27 -0.39 6.57 2.65
CA ARG A 27 0.46 7.46 3.45
C ARG A 27 -0.35 8.32 4.43
N ASN A 28 -1.43 8.96 3.97
CA ASN A 28 -2.14 9.95 4.78
C ASN A 28 -3.29 9.36 5.61
N GLU A 29 -3.98 8.32 5.15
CA GLU A 29 -5.08 7.69 5.90
C GLU A 29 -4.64 6.50 6.75
N LEU A 30 -3.65 5.73 6.28
CA LEU A 30 -3.11 4.57 7.00
C LEU A 30 -1.79 4.89 7.72
N HIS A 31 -1.27 6.11 7.59
CA HIS A 31 -0.02 6.58 8.21
C HIS A 31 1.17 5.64 7.97
N VAL A 32 1.22 5.01 6.79
CA VAL A 32 2.34 4.14 6.40
C VAL A 32 3.48 5.02 5.92
N THR A 33 4.45 5.24 6.80
CA THR A 33 5.66 6.03 6.54
C THR A 33 6.93 5.18 6.47
N ARG A 34 6.83 3.91 6.88
CA ARG A 34 7.95 2.94 6.91
C ARG A 34 7.44 1.57 6.47
N PRO A 35 8.30 0.69 5.92
CA PRO A 35 7.92 -0.67 5.51
C PRO A 35 7.21 -1.45 6.62
N GLY A 36 7.73 -1.37 7.85
CA GLY A 36 7.14 -2.05 9.00
C GLY A 36 5.72 -1.63 9.38
N HIS A 37 5.25 -0.43 8.98
CA HIS A 37 3.84 -0.05 9.18
C HIS A 37 2.90 -0.81 8.23
N PHE A 38 3.40 -1.20 7.05
CA PHE A 38 2.60 -1.89 6.03
C PHE A 38 2.26 -3.33 6.41
N ASP A 39 3.09 -3.95 7.24
CA ASP A 39 2.82 -5.26 7.84
C ASP A 39 1.55 -5.24 8.71
N TYR A 40 1.26 -4.11 9.36
CA TYR A 40 0.07 -3.94 10.19
C TYR A 40 -1.19 -3.54 9.42
N VAL A 41 -1.04 -3.10 8.16
CA VAL A 41 -2.18 -2.73 7.31
C VAL A 41 -3.02 -3.98 7.02
N LYS A 42 -4.30 -3.99 7.38
CA LYS A 42 -5.18 -5.12 7.11
C LYS A 42 -5.87 -4.95 5.74
N PRO A 43 -6.36 -6.04 5.14
CA PRO A 43 -7.20 -5.95 3.94
C PRO A 43 -8.39 -5.00 4.12
N ALA A 44 -9.02 -5.01 5.30
CA ALA A 44 -10.12 -4.10 5.64
C ALA A 44 -9.72 -2.60 5.60
N ASP A 45 -8.47 -2.28 5.93
CA ASP A 45 -7.95 -0.90 5.84
C ASP A 45 -7.78 -0.48 4.38
N LEU A 46 -7.30 -1.41 3.53
CA LEU A 46 -7.19 -1.21 2.09
C LEU A 46 -8.57 -1.10 1.42
N GLU A 47 -9.55 -1.89 1.86
CA GLU A 47 -10.96 -1.75 1.46
C GLU A 47 -11.52 -0.40 1.85
N ARG A 48 -11.24 0.09 3.07
CA ARG A 48 -11.71 1.39 3.55
C ARG A 48 -11.23 2.56 2.70
N ILE A 49 -10.00 2.50 2.17
CA ILE A 49 -9.48 3.53 1.25
C ILE A 49 -9.90 3.31 -0.21
N GLY A 50 -10.72 2.30 -0.50
CA GLY A 50 -11.27 1.98 -1.83
C GLY A 50 -10.37 1.11 -2.71
N MET A 51 -9.36 0.48 -2.13
CA MET A 51 -8.37 -0.35 -2.84
C MET A 51 -8.83 -1.79 -3.02
N GLY A 52 -9.55 -2.36 -2.05
CA GLY A 52 -10.09 -3.72 -2.16
C GLY A 52 -11.16 -3.89 -3.23
N ALA A 53 -11.76 -2.80 -3.73
CA ALA A 53 -12.64 -2.82 -4.90
C ALA A 53 -11.88 -2.78 -6.24
N GLN A 54 -10.65 -2.26 -6.25
CA GLN A 54 -9.81 -2.15 -7.46
C GLN A 54 -8.87 -3.36 -7.63
N VAL A 55 -8.52 -4.04 -6.54
CA VAL A 55 -7.60 -5.18 -6.55
C VAL A 55 -8.31 -6.44 -6.04
N PRO A 56 -8.34 -7.54 -6.80
CA PRO A 56 -8.98 -8.79 -6.36
C PRO A 56 -8.39 -9.30 -5.05
N PRO A 57 -9.20 -9.89 -4.13
CA PRO A 57 -8.71 -10.44 -2.86
C PRO A 57 -7.56 -11.45 -3.00
N MET A 58 -7.55 -12.25 -4.08
CA MET A 58 -6.46 -13.21 -4.36
C MET A 58 -5.11 -12.53 -4.58
N PHE A 59 -5.09 -11.33 -5.17
CA PHE A 59 -3.85 -10.62 -5.47
C PHE A 59 -3.10 -10.21 -4.20
N TRP A 60 -3.84 -9.83 -3.16
CA TRP A 60 -3.27 -9.55 -1.84
C TRP A 60 -2.78 -10.82 -1.14
N ALA A 61 -3.47 -11.96 -1.30
CA ALA A 61 -3.04 -13.21 -0.72
C ALA A 61 -1.69 -13.68 -1.32
N GLU A 62 -1.54 -13.58 -2.63
CA GLU A 62 -0.35 -14.07 -3.35
C GLU A 62 0.88 -13.16 -3.17
N ARG A 63 0.66 -11.85 -2.99
CA ARG A 63 1.75 -10.88 -2.79
C ARG A 63 2.12 -10.65 -1.32
N LYS A 64 1.16 -10.77 -0.39
CA LYS A 64 1.37 -10.37 1.02
C LYS A 64 1.83 -11.52 1.92
N PHE A 65 1.74 -12.79 1.47
CA PHE A 65 2.16 -13.93 2.27
C PHE A 65 2.70 -15.09 1.42
N PRO A 66 3.99 -15.11 1.05
CA PRO A 66 4.67 -16.38 0.80
C PRO A 66 5.00 -17.01 2.16
N GLY A 67 4.08 -17.82 2.68
CA GLY A 67 4.21 -18.58 3.93
C GLY A 67 3.17 -19.68 4.02
#